data_AF-A0A2V9F661-F1
#
_entry.id   AF-A0A2V9F661-F1
#
_cell.length_a   1.000
_cell.length_b   1.000
_cell.length_c   1.000
_cell.angle_alpha   90.00
_cell.angle_beta   90.00
_cell.angle_gamma   90.00
#
_symmetry.space_group_name_H-M   'P 1'
#
loop_
_entity.id
_entity.type
_entity.pdbx_description
1 polymer ?
#
loop_
_entity_poly.entity_id
_entity_poly.type
_entity_poly.pdbx_seq_one_letter_code
_entity_poly.pdbx_strand_id
1 'polypeptide(L)'
;LAAARLLYGMGRNDALPKGFFGKIEAKRHIPANNVILIGAIALAGSFFLSYERGAEMLNFGAFIAFMGVNAAAFVRYFLRAERKTVWPVLWPLLGFGICGYIFLQLSMPAKKLGTVWVALGLIYGAWKTSGFRKTMSFEAPPE
;
A
#
# COMPACT_ATOMS: atom_id res chain seq x y z
N LEU A 1 7.76 -7.28 -10.28
CA LEU A 1 8.14 -5.99 -10.92
C LEU A 1 7.27 -4.81 -10.45
N ALA A 2 5.94 -4.95 -10.36
CA ALA A 2 5.06 -3.88 -9.88
C ALA A 2 5.49 -3.32 -8.50
N ALA A 3 5.72 -4.19 -7.51
CA ALA A 3 6.20 -3.77 -6.19
C ALA A 3 7.55 -3.02 -6.22
N ALA A 4 8.50 -3.43 -7.05
CA ALA A 4 9.80 -2.76 -7.16
C ALA A 4 9.69 -1.34 -7.70
N ARG A 5 8.77 -1.12 -8.65
CA ARG A 5 8.43 0.21 -9.19
C ARG A 5 7.66 1.05 -8.17
N LEU A 6 6.78 0.43 -7.39
CA LEU A 6 6.04 1.10 -6.33
C LEU A 6 6.99 1.62 -5.24
N LEU A 7 7.93 0.77 -4.78
CA LEU A 7 9.00 1.17 -3.86
C LEU A 7 9.89 2.27 -4.44
N TYR A 8 10.18 2.21 -5.75
CA TYR A 8 10.94 3.26 -6.42
C TYR A 8 10.19 4.60 -6.41
N GLY A 9 8.90 4.60 -6.72
CA GLY A 9 8.06 5.81 -6.64
C GLY A 9 8.03 6.40 -5.23
N MET A 10 7.91 5.54 -4.21
CA MET A 10 7.99 5.96 -2.80
C MET A 10 9.36 6.55 -2.43
N GLY A 11 10.46 5.93 -2.90
CA GLY A 11 11.82 6.43 -2.70
C GLY A 11 12.07 7.77 -3.41
N ARG A 12 11.54 7.95 -4.62
CA ARG A 12 11.65 9.20 -5.39
C ARG A 12 10.99 10.38 -4.66
N ASN A 13 9.84 10.13 -4.05
CA ASN A 13 9.02 11.14 -3.37
C ASN A 13 9.41 11.34 -1.88
N ASP A 14 10.62 10.98 -1.48
CA ASP A 14 11.15 11.11 -0.10
C ASP A 14 10.40 10.35 1.01
N ALA A 15 9.41 9.53 0.63
CA ALA A 15 8.70 8.67 1.58
C ALA A 15 9.61 7.55 2.12
N LEU A 16 10.56 7.09 1.30
CA LEU A 16 11.62 6.15 1.67
C LEU A 16 13.00 6.75 1.38
N PRO A 17 14.08 6.25 2.03
CA PRO A 17 15.44 6.77 1.80
C PRO A 17 15.84 6.75 0.31
N LYS A 18 15.95 7.96 -0.28
CA LYS A 18 16.31 8.18 -1.69
C LYS A 18 17.56 7.43 -2.13
N GLY A 19 18.56 7.35 -1.25
CA GLY A 19 19.86 6.73 -1.53
C GLY A 19 19.81 5.23 -1.88
N PHE A 20 18.79 4.50 -1.43
CA PHE A 20 18.61 3.08 -1.74
C PHE A 20 17.42 2.83 -2.67
N PHE A 21 16.26 3.39 -2.32
CA PHE A 21 14.99 3.10 -3.02
C PHE A 21 14.79 3.94 -4.29
N GLY A 22 15.44 5.11 -4.38
CA GLY A 22 15.34 6.03 -5.52
C GLY A 22 16.42 5.85 -6.59
N LYS A 23 17.25 4.79 -6.51
CA LYS A 23 18.29 4.52 -7.53
C LYS A 23 17.75 3.65 -8.66
N ILE A 24 17.94 4.10 -9.89
CA ILE A 24 17.72 3.31 -11.12
C ILE A 24 19.08 2.92 -11.71
N GLU A 25 19.17 1.70 -12.22
CA GLU A 25 20.31 1.26 -13.02
C GLU A 25 20.28 1.93 -14.41
N ALA A 26 21.30 2.71 -14.74
CA ALA A 26 21.36 3.54 -15.95
C ALA A 26 21.25 2.75 -17.27
N LYS A 27 21.65 1.47 -17.29
CA LYS A 27 21.70 0.66 -18.51
C LYS A 27 20.39 -0.07 -18.83
N ARG A 28 19.63 -0.45 -17.80
CA ARG A 28 18.41 -1.26 -17.93
C ARG A 28 17.13 -0.50 -17.55
N HIS A 29 17.25 0.72 -17.01
CA HIS A 29 16.15 1.54 -16.51
C HIS A 29 15.23 0.78 -15.51
N ILE A 30 15.82 -0.14 -14.75
CA ILE A 30 15.13 -0.89 -13.71
C ILE A 30 15.62 -0.46 -12.32
N PRO A 31 14.75 -0.43 -11.30
CA PRO A 31 15.17 -0.22 -9.92
C PRO A 31 15.78 -1.51 -9.36
N ALA A 32 17.00 -1.85 -9.79
CA ALA A 32 17.66 -3.13 -9.50
C ALA A 32 17.75 -3.42 -7.99
N ASN A 33 18.07 -2.42 -7.17
CA ASN A 33 18.11 -2.56 -5.70
C ASN A 33 16.77 -3.02 -5.12
N ASN A 34 15.65 -2.44 -5.60
CA ASN A 34 14.32 -2.82 -5.13
C ASN A 34 13.93 -4.21 -5.62
N VAL A 35 14.37 -4.61 -6.82
CA VAL A 35 14.15 -5.97 -7.34
C VAL A 35 14.91 -7.00 -6.50
N ILE A 36 16.19 -6.75 -6.21
CA ILE A 36 17.02 -7.64 -5.39
C ILE A 36 16.44 -7.73 -3.97
N LEU A 37 16.05 -6.61 -3.37
CA LEU A 37 15.44 -6.58 -2.04
C LEU A 37 14.16 -7.42 -1.99
N ILE A 38 13.23 -7.20 -2.93
CA ILE A 38 11.97 -7.96 -2.97
C ILE A 38 12.25 -9.44 -3.25
N GLY A 39 13.19 -9.76 -4.14
CA GLY A 39 13.60 -11.12 -4.42
C GLY A 39 14.16 -11.83 -3.20
N ALA A 40 15.03 -11.17 -2.43
CA ALA A 40 15.58 -11.70 -1.19
C ALA A 40 14.50 -11.93 -0.12
N ILE A 41 13.56 -10.97 0.04
CA ILE A 41 12.43 -11.11 0.97
C ILE A 41 11.50 -12.26 0.55
N ALA A 42 11.20 -12.39 -0.74
CA ALA A 42 10.36 -13.47 -1.26
C ALA A 42 11.02 -14.84 -1.07
N LEU A 43 12.34 -14.92 -1.34
CA LEU A 43 13.11 -16.14 -1.13
C LEU A 43 13.14 -16.51 0.36
N ALA A 44 13.48 -15.57 1.24
CA ALA A 44 13.41 -15.80 2.68
C ALA A 44 12.00 -16.24 3.12
N GLY A 45 10.97 -15.56 2.64
CA GLY A 45 9.57 -15.89 2.89
C GLY A 45 9.20 -17.32 2.49
N SER A 46 9.73 -17.81 1.37
CA SER A 46 9.45 -19.18 0.91
C SER A 46 9.94 -20.28 1.86
N PHE A 47 10.94 -20.00 2.70
CA PHE A 47 11.41 -20.95 3.72
C PHE A 47 10.56 -20.95 4.99
N PHE A 48 9.86 -19.85 5.29
CA PHE A 48 9.11 -19.68 6.54
C PHE A 48 7.58 -19.72 6.37
N LEU A 49 7.07 -19.50 5.15
CA LEU A 49 5.64 -19.47 4.85
C LEU A 49 5.20 -20.60 3.93
N SER A 50 4.08 -21.23 4.27
CA SER A 50 3.34 -22.05 3.33
C SER A 50 2.68 -21.16 2.27
N TYR A 51 2.47 -21.73 1.08
CA TYR A 51 1.77 -21.06 -0.02
C TYR A 51 0.42 -20.49 0.42
N GLU A 52 -0.37 -21.27 1.16
CA GLU A 52 -1.68 -20.88 1.67
C GLU A 52 -1.60 -19.64 2.58
N ARG A 53 -0.70 -19.63 3.57
CA ARG A 53 -0.51 -18.45 4.43
C ARG A 53 -0.03 -17.24 3.64
N GLY A 54 0.84 -17.45 2.65
CA GLY A 54 1.35 -16.38 1.79
C GLY A 54 0.22 -15.74 0.99
N ALA A 55 -0.68 -16.55 0.44
CA ALA A 55 -1.87 -16.10 -0.27
C ALA A 55 -2.82 -15.33 0.66
N GLU A 56 -3.07 -15.83 1.87
CA GLU A 56 -3.91 -15.13 2.85
C GLU A 56 -3.32 -13.78 3.26
N MET A 57 -2.00 -13.69 3.48
CA MET A 57 -1.32 -12.43 3.81
C MET A 57 -1.36 -11.43 2.64
N LEU A 58 -1.23 -11.90 1.40
CA LEU A 58 -1.39 -11.08 0.21
C LEU A 58 -2.83 -10.53 0.13
N ASN A 59 -3.83 -11.40 0.35
CA ASN A 59 -5.24 -11.03 0.37
C ASN A 59 -5.56 -10.00 1.46
N PHE A 60 -4.98 -10.16 2.66
CA PHE A 60 -5.09 -9.17 3.74
C PHE A 60 -4.67 -7.78 3.25
N GLY A 61 -3.48 -7.68 2.66
CA GLY A 61 -2.95 -6.41 2.16
C GLY A 61 -3.82 -5.82 1.04
N ALA A 62 -4.27 -6.66 0.12
CA ALA A 62 -5.14 -6.25 -0.98
C ALA A 62 -6.48 -5.69 -0.48
N PHE A 63 -7.16 -6.38 0.45
CA PHE A 63 -8.43 -5.90 0.99
C PHE A 63 -8.28 -4.60 1.77
N ILE A 64 -7.22 -4.45 2.57
CA ILE A 64 -6.94 -3.19 3.28
C ILE A 64 -6.70 -2.05 2.29
N ALA A 65 -5.94 -2.29 1.22
CA ALA A 65 -5.71 -1.28 0.17
C ALA A 65 -7.02 -0.91 -0.56
N PHE A 66 -7.83 -1.89 -0.94
CA PHE A 66 -9.12 -1.64 -1.60
C PHE A 66 -10.11 -0.93 -0.69
N MET A 67 -10.22 -1.32 0.58
CA MET A 67 -11.02 -0.60 1.57
C MET A 67 -10.52 0.84 1.73
N GLY A 68 -9.21 1.06 1.79
CA GLY A 68 -8.61 2.40 1.88
C GLY A 68 -8.92 3.29 0.67
N VAL A 69 -8.84 2.76 -0.55
CA VAL A 69 -9.18 3.49 -1.79
C VAL A 69 -10.67 3.81 -1.84
N ASN A 70 -11.54 2.85 -1.49
CA ASN A 70 -12.98 3.07 -1.42
C ASN A 70 -13.34 4.13 -0.36
N ALA A 71 -12.70 4.11 0.80
CA ALA A 71 -12.87 5.12 1.85
C ALA A 71 -12.37 6.51 1.39
N ALA A 72 -11.22 6.58 0.72
CA ALA A 72 -10.70 7.84 0.17
C ALA A 72 -11.62 8.41 -0.92
N ALA A 73 -12.17 7.55 -1.78
CA ALA A 73 -13.17 7.94 -2.78
C ALA A 73 -14.44 8.44 -2.10
N PHE A 74 -14.94 7.73 -1.08
CA PHE A 74 -16.09 8.15 -0.29
C PHE A 74 -15.88 9.53 0.33
N VAL A 75 -14.75 9.77 1.00
CA VAL A 75 -14.41 11.08 1.58
C VAL A 75 -14.34 12.16 0.50
N ARG A 76 -13.72 11.88 -0.65
CA ARG A 76 -13.62 12.85 -1.75
C ARG A 76 -15.00 13.23 -2.30
N TYR A 77 -15.88 12.26 -2.56
CA TYR A 77 -17.19 12.49 -3.16
C TYR A 77 -18.25 12.98 -2.16
N PHE A 78 -18.12 12.67 -0.87
CA PHE A 78 -19.11 13.04 0.15
C PHE A 78 -18.74 14.34 0.89
N LEU A 79 -17.47 14.51 1.29
CA LEU A 79 -17.03 15.66 2.11
C LEU A 79 -16.45 16.82 1.29
N ARG A 80 -15.91 16.57 0.10
CA ARG A 80 -15.20 17.58 -0.72
C ARG A 80 -15.86 17.92 -2.06
N ALA A 81 -16.95 17.27 -2.43
CA ALA A 81 -17.62 17.55 -3.70
C ALA A 81 -18.66 18.68 -3.54
N GLU A 82 -18.58 19.70 -4.41
CA GLU A 82 -19.55 20.81 -4.46
C GLU A 82 -20.95 20.37 -4.95
N ARG A 83 -21.04 19.27 -5.70
CA ARG A 83 -22.31 18.64 -6.11
C ARG A 83 -22.44 17.27 -5.45
N LYS A 84 -23.36 17.16 -4.50
CA LYS A 84 -23.68 15.94 -3.76
C LYS A 84 -24.53 14.99 -4.62
N THR A 85 -23.91 14.35 -5.61
CA THR A 85 -24.58 13.28 -6.34
C THR A 85 -24.51 12.00 -5.51
N VAL A 86 -25.65 11.36 -5.27
CA VAL A 86 -25.76 10.13 -4.45
C VAL A 86 -25.21 8.89 -5.15
N TRP A 87 -25.26 8.84 -6.48
CA TRP A 87 -24.83 7.69 -7.29
C TRP A 87 -23.33 7.33 -7.17
N PRO A 88 -22.39 8.30 -7.23
CA PRO A 88 -20.96 8.05 -7.08
C PRO A 88 -20.52 7.64 -5.66
N VAL A 89 -21.38 7.82 -4.66
CA VAL A 89 -21.07 7.50 -3.25
C VAL A 89 -21.48 6.07 -2.91
N LEU A 90 -22.55 5.55 -3.54
CA LEU A 90 -23.03 4.19 -3.33
C LEU A 90 -22.01 3.12 -3.76
N TRP A 91 -21.30 3.34 -4.88
CA TRP A 91 -20.33 2.36 -5.37
C TRP A 91 -19.13 2.15 -4.45
N PRO A 92 -18.45 3.20 -3.97
CA PRO A 92 -17.39 3.04 -2.99
C PRO A 92 -17.86 2.35 -1.70
N LEU A 93 -19.09 2.62 -1.27
CA LEU A 93 -19.64 2.06 -0.04
C LEU A 93 -19.93 0.56 -0.18
N LEU A 94 -20.48 0.14 -1.32
CA LEU A 94 -20.65 -1.28 -1.65
C LEU A 94 -19.31 -1.99 -1.80
N GLY A 95 -18.35 -1.37 -2.49
CA GLY A 95 -16.99 -1.89 -2.61
C GLY A 95 -16.31 -2.09 -1.26
N PHE A 96 -16.44 -1.10 -0.37
CA PHE A 96 -15.96 -1.20 1.01
C PHE A 96 -16.66 -2.32 1.79
N GLY A 97 -17.98 -2.43 1.68
CA GLY A 97 -18.78 -3.46 2.33
C GLY A 97 -18.40 -4.88 1.90
N ILE A 98 -18.25 -5.12 0.59
CA ILE A 98 -17.84 -6.42 0.05
C ILE A 98 -16.42 -6.77 0.50
N CYS A 99 -15.48 -5.82 0.38
CA CYS A 99 -14.10 -6.04 0.84
C CYS A 99 -14.05 -6.32 2.35
N GLY A 100 -14.84 -5.60 3.13
CA GLY A 100 -14.96 -5.80 4.58
C GLY A 100 -15.52 -7.17 4.94
N TYR A 101 -16.57 -7.61 4.23
CA TYR A 101 -17.14 -8.94 4.43
C TYR A 101 -16.12 -10.06 4.17
N ILE A 102 -15.41 -10.01 3.04
CA ILE A 102 -14.40 -11.02 2.71
C ILE A 102 -13.20 -10.94 3.68
N PHE A 103 -12.82 -9.73 4.09
CA PHE A 103 -11.78 -9.53 5.10
C PHE A 103 -12.12 -10.21 6.44
N LEU A 104 -13.39 -10.17 6.86
CA LEU A 104 -13.84 -10.86 8.08
C LEU A 104 -13.78 -12.39 7.95
N GLN A 105 -13.81 -12.92 6.75
CA GLN A 105 -13.70 -14.36 6.51
C GLN A 105 -12.24 -14.86 6.48
N LEU A 106 -11.26 -13.94 6.46
CA LEU A 106 -9.83 -14.27 6.44
C LEU A 106 -9.36 -14.93 7.75
N SER A 107 -8.36 -15.80 7.65
CA SER A 107 -7.83 -16.54 8.80
C SER A 107 -7.32 -15.61 9.91
N MET A 108 -7.52 -16.03 11.17
CA MET A 108 -6.99 -15.33 12.35
C MET A 108 -5.47 -15.10 12.33
N PRO A 109 -4.62 -16.06 11.91
CA PRO A 109 -3.18 -15.80 11.81
C PRO A 109 -2.85 -14.71 10.78
N ALA A 110 -3.49 -14.72 9.60
CA ALA A 110 -3.26 -13.69 8.59
C ALA A 110 -3.70 -12.30 9.08
N LYS A 111 -4.85 -12.21 9.77
CA LYS A 111 -5.31 -10.96 10.37
C LYS A 111 -4.33 -10.41 11.41
N LYS A 112 -3.82 -11.26 12.31
CA LYS A 112 -2.86 -10.85 13.35
C LYS A 112 -1.55 -10.35 12.74
N LEU A 113 -0.93 -11.14 11.85
CA LEU A 113 0.31 -10.75 11.18
C LEU A 113 0.13 -9.49 10.32
N GLY A 114 -0.96 -9.43 9.56
CA GLY A 114 -1.29 -8.28 8.73
C GLY A 114 -1.50 -7.01 9.55
N THR A 115 -2.19 -7.10 10.69
CA THR A 115 -2.42 -5.94 11.57
C THR A 115 -1.12 -5.44 12.18
N VAL A 116 -0.25 -6.33 12.65
CA VAL A 116 1.09 -5.96 13.15
C VAL A 116 1.90 -5.29 12.04
N TRP A 117 1.87 -5.84 10.83
CA TRP A 117 2.57 -5.26 9.68
C TRP A 117 2.06 -3.86 9.31
N VAL A 118 0.74 -3.66 9.27
CA VAL A 118 0.14 -2.33 9.04
C VAL A 118 0.52 -1.36 10.16
N ALA A 119 0.46 -1.80 11.42
CA ALA A 119 0.83 -0.97 12.56
C ALA A 119 2.30 -0.52 12.48
N LEU A 120 3.23 -1.42 12.14
CA LEU A 120 4.63 -1.08 11.92
C LEU A 120 4.80 -0.07 10.79
N GLY A 121 4.08 -0.26 9.67
CA GLY A 121 4.09 0.68 8.55
C GLY A 121 3.59 2.08 8.94
N LEU A 122 2.52 2.15 9.73
CA LEU A 122 1.97 3.41 10.24
C LEU A 122 2.92 4.09 11.22
N ILE A 123 3.55 3.34 12.13
CA ILE A 123 4.55 3.87 13.08
C ILE A 123 5.75 4.43 12.32
N TYR A 124 6.28 3.70 11.33
CA TYR A 124 7.37 4.19 10.48
C TYR A 124 6.98 5.47 9.74
N GLY A 125 5.78 5.49 9.14
CA GLY A 125 5.23 6.66 8.47
C GLY A 125 5.08 7.87 9.41
N ALA A 126 4.54 7.66 10.60
CA ALA A 126 4.39 8.69 11.62
C ALA A 126 5.75 9.24 12.07
N TRP A 127 6.74 8.37 12.31
CA TRP A 127 8.09 8.80 12.69
C TRP A 127 8.75 9.63 11.59
N LYS A 128 8.68 9.17 10.33
CA LYS A 128 9.26 9.86 9.18
C LYS A 128 8.60 11.21 8.88
N THR A 129 7.28 11.32 9.13
CA THR A 129 6.49 12.55 8.89
C THR A 129 6.36 13.44 10.13
N SER A 130 7.05 13.11 11.23
CA SER A 130 6.96 13.80 12.53
C SER A 130 5.50 13.93 13.02
N GLY A 131 4.75 12.83 12.95
CA GLY A 131 3.33 12.75 13.34
C GLY A 131 2.37 13.20 12.24
N PHE A 132 2.64 12.85 10.97
CA PHE A 132 1.84 13.25 9.80
C PHE A 132 1.74 14.77 9.59
N ARG A 133 2.68 15.53 10.16
CA ARG A 133 2.71 17.00 10.07
C ARG A 133 3.38 17.51 8.80
N LYS A 134 4.30 16.74 8.22
CA LYS A 134 4.93 17.07 6.93
C LYS A 134 4.08 16.54 5.79
N THR A 135 3.66 17.43 4.89
CA THR A 135 3.03 17.07 3.62
C THR A 135 4.08 16.39 2.74
N MET A 136 3.88 15.11 2.44
CA MET A 136 4.63 14.47 1.37
C MET A 136 4.04 14.99 0.06
N SER A 137 4.78 15.86 -0.64
CA SER A 137 4.42 16.26 -1.99
C SER A 137 4.56 15.02 -2.89
N PHE A 138 3.41 14.49 -3.29
CA PHE A 138 3.29 13.54 -4.38
C PHE A 138 3.06 14.33 -5.68
N GLU A 139 3.91 15.34 -5.96
CA GLU A 139 3.80 16.10 -7.20
C GLU A 139 3.91 15.11 -8.39
N ALA A 140 2.86 15.10 -9.22
CA ALA A 140 2.97 14.57 -10.57
C ALA A 140 4.06 15.40 -11.30
N PRO A 141 4.85 14.80 -12.21
CA PRO A 141 5.76 15.59 -13.03
C PRO A 141 4.98 16.75 -13.67
N PRO A 142 5.57 17.96 -13.78
CA PRO A 142 5.04 18.95 -14.70
C PRO A 142 4.98 18.29 -16.08
N GLU A 143 3.79 18.34 -16.66
CA GLU A 143 3.43 17.79 -17.96
C GLU A 143 4.36 18.22 -19.10
#